data_AF-A0A6P8HI22-F1
#
_entry.id   AF-A0A6P8HI22-F1
#
_cell.length_a   1.000
_cell.length_b   1.000
_cell.length_c   1.000
_cell.angle_alpha   90.00
_cell.angle_beta   90.00
_cell.angle_gamma   90.00
#
_symmetry.space_group_name_H-M   'P 1'
#
loop_
_entity.id
_entity.type
_entity.pdbx_description
1 polymer ?
#
loop_
_entity_poly.entity_id
_entity_poly.type
_entity_poly.pdbx_seq_one_letter_code
_entity_poly.pdbx_strand_id
1 'polypeptide(L)'
;MGGVESSQLADVPPGFEYMCIVINKPDGVRVLHGGDRELVIIKEAIEESWKLGFDANQKTKCHGYVKSFKLSGTPFEKGTPQQFALEARKMFSQILWKLNNAGWKLLITTDLSRKMAFGTFFFVKQGTISISYPFPCINISSSDKLQFINFFQNLYPSIKGVIEENWSPGIQFVYTEDEHMLDVQLFGDPWKGMGTETVEARSLIQKLVEFAAKNQLALCCSANIKNTADSLFFKHEPRFESGIVSPFVTISLNRDNRLRLINAKPELVPVVRKVIEDAWGWRKGIRKEGDYCGSFEFELHGSPWWSSDKESIMARHMIAKLLEAMQCHGWHAVGAFDVSRRTTNKSVFIFQQSAPLSTPIMCLSPSSTDKLRLINAPADVIQVCRDIITKRWPKGIQKEKEKLTEPGVSCLQFTLNGTPWDGENDDKYYVRSMLCFILQALTQKNWKVIVSGDVSAKYKEDDDDVKFPTDVHSWWLMQLDPSATLLGAPPSYDSIMGKN
;
A
#
# COMPACT_ATOMS: atom_id res chain seq x y z
N MET A 1 -26.11 6.61 29.60
CA MET A 1 -25.33 7.83 29.89
C MET A 1 -25.10 8.54 28.58
N GLY A 2 -25.38 9.85 28.52
CA GLY A 2 -25.55 10.62 27.28
C GLY A 2 -24.37 10.50 26.34
N GLY A 3 -24.65 10.14 25.08
CA GLY A 3 -23.65 10.15 24.02
C GLY A 3 -23.15 11.57 23.84
N VAL A 4 -21.86 11.79 24.09
CA VAL A 4 -21.18 13.02 23.73
C VAL A 4 -21.41 13.23 22.24
N GLU A 5 -22.05 14.33 21.86
CA GLU A 5 -22.22 14.69 20.45
C GLU A 5 -20.85 14.65 19.78
N SER A 6 -20.72 13.84 18.72
CA SER A 6 -19.49 13.76 17.93
C SER A 6 -19.13 15.15 17.44
N SER A 7 -17.93 15.64 17.76
CA SER A 7 -17.43 16.92 17.24
C SER A 7 -17.44 16.91 15.71
N GLN A 8 -18.06 17.90 15.06
CA GLN A 8 -18.04 17.93 13.60
C GLN A 8 -16.60 18.06 13.07
N LEU A 9 -16.34 17.44 11.91
CA LEU A 9 -15.10 17.66 11.17
C LEU A 9 -14.93 19.14 10.85
N ALA A 10 -13.72 19.66 11.07
CA ALA A 10 -13.40 21.04 10.73
C ALA A 10 -13.62 21.33 9.24
N ASP A 11 -14.12 22.52 8.92
CA ASP A 11 -14.37 22.95 7.55
C ASP A 11 -13.11 22.86 6.68
N VAL A 12 -13.32 22.44 5.44
CA VAL A 12 -12.30 22.50 4.39
C VAL A 12 -12.23 23.92 3.83
N PRO A 13 -11.03 24.49 3.65
CA PRO A 13 -10.89 25.79 3.03
C PRO A 13 -11.35 25.73 1.55
N PRO A 14 -11.81 26.86 0.97
CA PRO A 14 -12.08 26.94 -0.46
C PRO A 14 -10.86 26.49 -1.28
N GLY A 15 -11.08 25.70 -2.33
CA GLY A 15 -10.00 25.17 -3.16
C GLY A 15 -9.20 24.01 -2.53
N PHE A 16 -9.71 23.37 -1.47
CA PHE A 16 -9.10 22.15 -0.96
C PHE A 16 -9.34 20.97 -1.92
N GLU A 17 -8.27 20.54 -2.58
CA GLU A 17 -8.30 19.56 -3.68
C GLU A 17 -7.91 18.15 -3.24
N TYR A 18 -8.16 17.78 -1.98
CA TYR A 18 -7.85 16.45 -1.47
C TYR A 18 -9.10 15.80 -0.91
N MET A 19 -9.26 14.51 -1.18
CA MET A 19 -10.33 13.69 -0.62
C MET A 19 -9.83 12.30 -0.29
N CYS A 20 -10.59 11.56 0.52
CA CYS A 20 -10.31 10.14 0.67
C CYS A 20 -11.57 9.30 0.71
N ILE A 21 -11.46 8.07 0.21
CA ILE A 21 -12.47 7.02 0.30
C ILE A 21 -12.00 5.97 1.29
N VAL A 22 -12.91 5.49 2.13
CA VAL A 22 -12.62 4.49 3.16
C VAL A 22 -13.59 3.33 3.01
N ILE A 23 -13.06 2.11 2.96
CA ILE A 23 -13.87 0.91 3.13
C ILE A 23 -14.08 0.70 4.62
N ASN A 24 -15.33 0.57 5.03
CA ASN A 24 -15.69 0.33 6.41
C ASN A 24 -16.53 -0.94 6.49
N LYS A 25 -16.05 -1.95 7.21
CA LYS A 25 -16.78 -3.20 7.37
C LYS A 25 -18.11 -3.02 8.10
N PRO A 26 -19.10 -3.89 7.81
CA PRO A 26 -19.05 -4.94 6.78
C PRO A 26 -19.47 -4.43 5.38
N ASP A 27 -20.02 -3.23 5.28
CA ASP A 27 -20.89 -2.81 4.18
C ASP A 27 -20.81 -1.31 3.81
N GLY A 28 -19.86 -0.58 4.39
CA GLY A 28 -19.77 0.87 4.26
C GLY A 28 -18.70 1.33 3.27
N VAL A 29 -19.07 2.26 2.39
CA VAL A 29 -18.10 3.13 1.71
C VAL A 29 -18.27 4.53 2.29
N ARG A 30 -17.17 5.17 2.69
CA ARG A 30 -17.17 6.52 3.28
C ARG A 30 -16.32 7.44 2.43
N VAL A 31 -16.81 8.64 2.19
CA VAL A 31 -16.12 9.68 1.42
C VAL A 31 -15.91 10.87 2.33
N LEU A 32 -14.66 11.29 2.47
CA LEU A 32 -14.28 12.48 3.22
C LEU A 32 -13.82 13.54 2.23
N HIS A 33 -14.34 14.77 2.40
CA HIS A 33 -14.01 15.94 1.59
C HIS A 33 -14.38 15.84 0.10
N GLY A 34 -15.15 14.83 -0.31
CA GLY A 34 -15.76 14.79 -1.64
C GLY A 34 -17.01 15.68 -1.70
N GLY A 35 -17.16 16.44 -2.79
CA GLY A 35 -18.33 17.26 -3.06
C GLY A 35 -19.48 16.46 -3.68
N ASP A 36 -20.62 17.11 -3.92
CA ASP A 36 -21.81 16.45 -4.47
C ASP A 36 -21.54 15.75 -5.81
N ARG A 37 -20.70 16.36 -6.66
CA ARG A 37 -20.28 15.76 -7.92
C ARG A 37 -19.55 14.42 -7.71
N GLU A 38 -18.59 14.37 -6.79
CA GLU A 38 -17.87 13.13 -6.47
C GLU A 38 -18.79 12.06 -5.88
N LEU A 39 -19.77 12.47 -5.06
CA LEU A 39 -20.75 11.54 -4.51
C LEU A 39 -21.64 10.93 -5.59
N VAL A 40 -22.08 11.71 -6.58
CA VAL A 40 -22.85 11.20 -7.73
C VAL A 40 -22.00 10.18 -8.50
N ILE A 41 -20.75 10.51 -8.81
CA ILE A 41 -19.84 9.60 -9.53
C ILE A 41 -19.66 8.27 -8.78
N ILE A 42 -19.41 8.33 -7.47
CA ILE A 42 -19.22 7.13 -6.64
C ILE A 42 -20.51 6.33 -6.55
N LYS A 43 -21.65 7.00 -6.40
CA LYS A 43 -22.97 6.37 -6.35
C LYS A 43 -23.27 5.59 -7.64
N GLU A 44 -23.07 6.21 -8.80
CA GLU A 44 -23.26 5.56 -10.10
C GLU A 44 -22.36 4.33 -10.25
N ALA A 45 -21.07 4.44 -9.89
CA ALA A 45 -20.15 3.30 -9.95
C ALA A 45 -20.59 2.12 -9.06
N ILE A 46 -21.18 2.41 -7.90
CA ILE A 46 -21.76 1.41 -7.01
C ILE A 46 -23.00 0.77 -7.64
N GLU A 47 -23.95 1.57 -8.15
CA GLU A 47 -25.19 1.08 -8.77
C GLU A 47 -24.92 0.18 -9.99
N GLU A 48 -23.88 0.49 -10.77
CA GLU A 48 -23.47 -0.30 -11.93
C GLU A 48 -22.80 -1.64 -11.57
N SER A 49 -22.23 -1.76 -10.38
CA SER A 49 -21.35 -2.89 -10.02
C SER A 49 -21.87 -3.80 -8.92
N TRP A 50 -22.70 -3.26 -8.02
CA TRP A 50 -23.16 -3.95 -6.82
C TRP A 50 -24.65 -4.27 -6.94
N LYS A 51 -24.99 -5.52 -7.27
CA LYS A 51 -26.35 -5.89 -7.67
C LYS A 51 -27.38 -5.76 -6.55
N LEU A 52 -26.94 -5.92 -5.30
CA LEU A 52 -27.83 -5.74 -4.14
C LEU A 52 -28.16 -4.28 -3.86
N GLY A 53 -27.43 -3.33 -4.48
CA GLY A 53 -27.65 -1.91 -4.31
C GLY A 53 -27.42 -1.40 -2.87
N PHE A 54 -28.05 -0.29 -2.54
CA PHE A 54 -27.95 0.34 -1.22
C PHE A 54 -28.91 -0.29 -0.21
N ASP A 55 -28.56 -0.20 1.07
CA ASP A 55 -29.45 -0.57 2.16
C ASP A 55 -30.67 0.37 2.18
N ALA A 56 -31.88 -0.18 2.08
CA ALA A 56 -33.13 0.58 2.09
C ALA A 56 -33.33 1.40 3.39
N ASN A 57 -32.70 0.97 4.49
CA ASN A 57 -32.70 1.65 5.79
C ASN A 57 -31.47 2.54 6.00
N GLN A 58 -30.72 2.87 4.94
CA GLN A 58 -29.57 3.76 5.02
C GLN A 58 -29.99 5.10 5.61
N LYS A 59 -29.64 5.32 6.89
CA LYS A 59 -29.61 6.66 7.46
C LYS A 59 -28.35 7.35 6.95
N THR A 60 -28.47 8.58 6.48
CA THR A 60 -27.30 9.39 6.15
C THR A 60 -26.54 9.69 7.43
N LYS A 61 -25.59 8.82 7.80
CA LYS A 61 -24.62 9.10 8.87
C LYS A 61 -23.65 10.15 8.34
N CYS A 62 -24.05 11.41 8.45
CA CYS A 62 -23.19 12.57 8.20
C CYS A 62 -22.58 13.00 9.53
N HIS A 63 -21.30 12.71 9.74
CA HIS A 63 -20.52 13.43 10.75
C HIS A 63 -19.77 14.55 10.02
N GLY A 64 -20.39 15.73 9.91
CA GLY A 64 -19.86 16.84 9.11
C GLY A 64 -19.63 16.45 7.63
N TYR A 65 -18.37 16.52 7.18
CA TYR A 65 -17.90 16.24 5.82
C TYR A 65 -17.66 14.76 5.50
N VAL A 66 -18.06 13.83 6.37
CA VAL A 66 -18.06 12.39 6.04
C VAL A 66 -19.41 12.03 5.44
N LYS A 67 -19.40 11.65 4.17
CA LYS A 67 -20.56 11.11 3.47
C LYS A 67 -20.46 9.60 3.42
N SER A 68 -21.59 8.94 3.61
CA SER A 68 -21.63 7.50 3.83
C SER A 68 -22.57 6.84 2.83
N PHE A 69 -22.08 5.83 2.12
CA PHE A 69 -22.87 4.84 1.40
C PHE A 69 -22.94 3.57 2.24
N LYS A 70 -24.16 3.06 2.46
CA LYS A 70 -24.36 1.77 3.13
C LYS A 70 -24.91 0.80 2.11
N LEU A 71 -24.18 -0.26 1.85
CA LEU A 71 -24.50 -1.26 0.83
C LEU A 71 -25.37 -2.34 1.45
N SER A 72 -26.32 -2.88 0.67
CA SER A 72 -27.05 -4.07 1.08
C SER A 72 -26.12 -5.28 1.09
N GLY A 73 -26.23 -6.14 2.11
CA GLY A 73 -25.35 -7.30 2.30
C GLY A 73 -24.06 -6.96 3.06
N THR A 74 -23.00 -7.74 2.82
CA THR A 74 -21.72 -7.62 3.56
C THR A 74 -20.51 -7.63 2.61
N PRO A 75 -20.43 -6.73 1.62
CA PRO A 75 -19.41 -6.74 0.56
C PRO A 75 -17.95 -6.75 1.05
N PHE A 76 -17.67 -6.29 2.26
CA PHE A 76 -16.31 -6.15 2.80
C PHE A 76 -15.99 -7.17 3.91
N GLU A 77 -16.95 -8.01 4.30
CA GLU A 77 -16.74 -8.98 5.36
C GLU A 77 -15.96 -10.21 4.88
N LYS A 78 -15.20 -10.85 5.77
CA LYS A 78 -14.51 -12.10 5.41
C LYS A 78 -15.53 -13.25 5.32
N GLY A 79 -15.31 -14.19 4.40
CA GLY A 79 -16.15 -15.39 4.28
C GLY A 79 -17.50 -15.18 3.59
N THR A 80 -17.69 -14.03 2.93
CA THR A 80 -18.89 -13.77 2.11
C THR A 80 -18.91 -14.65 0.85
N PRO A 81 -20.08 -14.78 0.18
CA PRO A 81 -20.17 -15.42 -1.13
C PRO A 81 -19.10 -14.88 -2.11
N GLN A 82 -18.60 -15.77 -2.98
CA GLN A 82 -17.58 -15.43 -3.99
C GLN A 82 -18.07 -14.28 -4.89
N GLN A 83 -19.34 -14.31 -5.29
CA GLN A 83 -19.97 -13.25 -6.08
C GLN A 83 -19.84 -11.87 -5.43
N PHE A 84 -20.04 -11.78 -4.11
CA PHE A 84 -19.94 -10.50 -3.40
C PHE A 84 -18.50 -9.99 -3.38
N ALA A 85 -17.54 -10.90 -3.26
CA ALA A 85 -16.12 -10.55 -3.32
C ALA A 85 -15.72 -10.05 -4.71
N LEU A 86 -16.27 -10.64 -5.77
CA LEU A 86 -16.04 -10.23 -7.16
C LEU A 86 -16.68 -8.86 -7.45
N GLU A 87 -17.96 -8.69 -7.14
CA GLU A 87 -18.70 -7.43 -7.34
C GLU A 87 -18.06 -6.27 -6.56
N ALA A 88 -17.58 -6.52 -5.34
CA ALA A 88 -16.87 -5.50 -4.57
C ALA A 88 -15.59 -4.99 -5.26
N ARG A 89 -14.89 -5.87 -5.99
CA ARG A 89 -13.67 -5.49 -6.75
C ARG A 89 -14.03 -4.78 -8.05
N LYS A 90 -15.04 -5.26 -8.79
CA LYS A 90 -15.59 -4.57 -9.96
C LYS A 90 -16.03 -3.15 -9.59
N MET A 91 -16.70 -3.00 -8.44
CA MET A 91 -17.11 -1.70 -7.88
C MET A 91 -15.92 -0.76 -7.67
N PHE A 92 -14.82 -1.22 -7.04
CA PHE A 92 -13.65 -0.36 -6.87
C PHE A 92 -12.91 -0.06 -8.17
N SER A 93 -12.87 -1.01 -9.12
CA SER A 93 -12.39 -0.74 -10.48
C SER A 93 -13.18 0.38 -11.17
N GLN A 94 -14.51 0.39 -10.99
CA GLN A 94 -15.39 1.42 -11.55
C GLN A 94 -15.23 2.77 -10.82
N ILE A 95 -15.18 2.77 -9.48
CA ILE A 95 -14.96 3.99 -8.68
C ILE A 95 -13.65 4.66 -9.08
N LEU A 96 -12.55 3.90 -9.14
CA LEU A 96 -11.23 4.44 -9.52
C LEU A 96 -11.24 5.00 -10.94
N TRP A 97 -11.89 4.30 -11.87
CA TRP A 97 -12.02 4.74 -13.25
C TRP A 97 -12.82 6.03 -13.41
N LYS A 98 -14.03 6.09 -12.87
CA LYS A 98 -14.87 7.29 -13.01
C LYS A 98 -14.25 8.49 -12.31
N LEU A 99 -13.65 8.30 -11.14
CA LEU A 99 -12.93 9.38 -10.44
C LEU A 99 -11.70 9.84 -11.22
N ASN A 100 -10.93 8.91 -11.79
CA ASN A 100 -9.85 9.27 -12.71
C ASN A 100 -10.41 10.14 -13.84
N ASN A 101 -11.46 9.73 -14.54
CA ASN A 101 -12.00 10.52 -15.65
C ASN A 101 -12.63 11.86 -15.20
N ALA A 102 -12.97 11.99 -13.92
CA ALA A 102 -13.41 13.24 -13.33
C ALA A 102 -12.26 14.15 -12.85
N GLY A 103 -11.00 13.83 -13.13
CA GLY A 103 -9.84 14.66 -12.76
C GLY A 103 -9.27 14.37 -11.37
N TRP A 104 -9.57 13.22 -10.78
CA TRP A 104 -9.00 12.80 -9.50
C TRP A 104 -7.90 11.77 -9.70
N LYS A 105 -6.71 12.10 -9.22
CA LYS A 105 -5.57 11.19 -9.21
C LYS A 105 -5.47 10.50 -7.85
N LEU A 106 -5.40 9.17 -7.87
CA LEU A 106 -5.08 8.39 -6.68
C LEU A 106 -3.61 8.65 -6.29
N LEU A 107 -3.39 9.06 -5.04
CA LEU A 107 -2.06 9.33 -4.49
C LEU A 107 -1.47 8.09 -3.82
N ILE A 108 -2.24 7.47 -2.93
CA ILE A 108 -1.80 6.32 -2.15
C ILE A 108 -3.00 5.55 -1.60
N THR A 109 -2.84 4.25 -1.46
CA THR A 109 -3.73 3.36 -0.71
C THR A 109 -3.04 2.87 0.55
N THR A 110 -3.78 2.75 1.65
CA THR A 110 -3.19 2.39 2.94
C THR A 110 -4.21 1.79 3.88
N ASP A 111 -3.75 0.87 4.74
CA ASP A 111 -4.53 0.35 5.85
C ASP A 111 -4.15 1.16 7.09
N LEU A 112 -5.07 2.04 7.54
CA LEU A 112 -4.90 2.94 8.68
C LEU A 112 -5.77 2.54 9.88
N SER A 113 -6.35 1.33 9.84
CA SER A 113 -7.24 0.82 10.85
C SER A 113 -6.85 -0.59 11.22
N ARG A 114 -6.97 -0.92 12.50
CA ARG A 114 -6.69 -2.27 13.00
C ARG A 114 -7.86 -3.25 12.86
N LYS A 115 -9.10 -2.77 12.98
CA LYS A 115 -10.28 -3.66 13.12
C LYS A 115 -11.39 -3.50 12.10
N MET A 116 -11.78 -2.27 11.76
CA MET A 116 -13.06 -2.05 11.04
C MET A 116 -12.94 -1.29 9.71
N ALA A 117 -11.91 -0.46 9.51
CA ALA A 117 -11.80 0.44 8.36
C ALA A 117 -10.53 0.20 7.52
N PHE A 118 -10.47 -0.98 6.88
CA PHE A 118 -9.39 -1.39 5.98
C PHE A 118 -9.47 -0.62 4.65
N GLY A 119 -8.39 -0.51 3.87
CA GLY A 119 -8.43 0.11 2.55
C GLY A 119 -8.87 1.58 2.56
N THR A 120 -7.93 2.49 2.77
CA THR A 120 -8.14 3.94 2.60
C THR A 120 -7.44 4.43 1.34
N PHE A 121 -8.17 5.14 0.48
CA PHE A 121 -7.72 5.65 -0.81
C PHE A 121 -7.65 7.18 -0.73
N PHE A 122 -6.46 7.75 -0.83
CA PHE A 122 -6.26 9.20 -0.85
C PHE A 122 -6.15 9.70 -2.28
N PHE A 123 -6.90 10.76 -2.61
CA PHE A 123 -6.92 11.36 -3.94
C PHE A 123 -6.55 12.84 -3.87
N VAL A 124 -6.02 13.34 -4.99
CA VAL A 124 -5.83 14.76 -5.25
C VAL A 124 -6.52 15.15 -6.55
N LYS A 125 -7.13 16.32 -6.61
CA LYS A 125 -7.61 16.90 -7.85
C LYS A 125 -6.40 17.33 -8.65
N GLN A 126 -6.17 16.67 -9.77
CA GLN A 126 -5.10 16.99 -10.69
C GLN A 126 -5.59 16.51 -12.05
N GLY A 127 -5.54 17.36 -13.08
CA GLY A 127 -5.94 16.98 -14.42
C GLY A 127 -5.35 15.62 -14.80
N THR A 128 -6.22 14.68 -15.13
CA THR A 128 -5.89 13.29 -15.45
C THR A 128 -6.17 13.03 -16.92
N ILE A 129 -5.49 12.03 -17.48
CA ILE A 129 -5.84 11.49 -18.79
C ILE A 129 -7.08 10.62 -18.62
N SER A 130 -8.14 10.96 -19.37
CA SER A 130 -9.34 10.14 -19.47
C SER A 130 -8.99 8.81 -20.11
N ILE A 131 -9.50 7.72 -19.55
CA ILE A 131 -9.30 6.37 -20.08
C ILE A 131 -10.66 5.73 -20.39
N SER A 132 -10.69 4.88 -21.40
CA SER A 132 -11.94 4.33 -21.92
C SER A 132 -12.51 3.18 -21.09
N TYR A 133 -11.67 2.47 -20.33
CA TYR A 133 -12.05 1.22 -19.66
C TYR A 133 -11.82 1.29 -18.15
N PRO A 134 -12.63 0.55 -17.36
CA PRO A 134 -12.41 0.39 -15.93
C PRO A 134 -11.01 -0.13 -15.60
N PHE A 135 -10.54 0.13 -14.38
CA PHE A 135 -9.22 -0.32 -13.94
C PHE A 135 -9.17 -1.85 -13.87
N PRO A 136 -8.26 -2.54 -14.59
CA PRO A 136 -8.07 -3.98 -14.44
C PRO A 136 -7.60 -4.32 -13.02
N CYS A 137 -7.96 -5.49 -12.52
CA CYS A 137 -7.62 -5.91 -11.17
C CYS A 137 -7.11 -7.35 -11.16
N ILE A 138 -5.94 -7.59 -10.54
CA ILE A 138 -5.45 -8.92 -10.19
C ILE A 138 -5.72 -9.13 -8.71
N ASN A 139 -6.44 -10.19 -8.37
CA ASN A 139 -6.80 -10.50 -6.99
C ASN A 139 -6.31 -11.88 -6.56
N ILE A 140 -5.82 -11.95 -5.33
CA ILE A 140 -5.49 -13.18 -4.62
C ILE A 140 -6.74 -13.68 -3.88
N SER A 141 -7.30 -14.80 -4.35
CA SER A 141 -8.50 -15.41 -3.79
C SER A 141 -8.19 -16.79 -3.20
N SER A 142 -8.95 -17.22 -2.18
CA SER A 142 -8.70 -18.51 -1.50
C SER A 142 -7.22 -18.68 -1.07
N SER A 143 -6.75 -19.91 -0.84
CA SER A 143 -5.32 -20.21 -0.67
C SER A 143 -4.56 -20.43 -1.98
N ASP A 144 -5.28 -20.55 -3.10
CA ASP A 144 -4.80 -21.15 -4.32
C ASP A 144 -5.32 -20.48 -5.62
N LYS A 145 -6.05 -19.37 -5.56
CA LYS A 145 -6.67 -18.76 -6.75
C LYS A 145 -6.14 -17.37 -7.09
N LEU A 146 -6.04 -17.09 -8.38
CA LEU A 146 -5.85 -15.77 -8.96
C LEU A 146 -7.07 -15.39 -9.79
N GLN A 147 -7.57 -14.18 -9.59
CA GLN A 147 -8.69 -13.65 -10.35
C GLN A 147 -8.25 -12.41 -11.11
N PHE A 148 -8.50 -12.38 -12.41
CA PHE A 148 -8.22 -11.26 -13.30
C PHE A 148 -9.56 -10.65 -13.72
N ILE A 149 -9.78 -9.40 -13.32
CA ILE A 149 -11.05 -8.68 -13.49
C ILE A 149 -10.78 -7.50 -14.44
N ASN A 150 -11.66 -7.31 -15.43
CA ASN A 150 -11.58 -6.26 -16.46
C ASN A 150 -10.31 -6.30 -17.32
N PHE A 151 -9.61 -7.44 -17.38
CA PHE A 151 -8.56 -7.67 -18.37
C PHE A 151 -9.18 -8.02 -19.73
N PHE A 152 -8.59 -7.52 -20.81
CA PHE A 152 -9.01 -7.89 -22.16
C PHE A 152 -8.77 -9.39 -22.41
N GLN A 153 -9.76 -10.07 -23.00
CA GLN A 153 -9.73 -11.53 -23.18
C GLN A 153 -8.56 -12.02 -24.03
N ASN A 154 -8.11 -11.23 -25.00
CA ASN A 154 -6.95 -11.56 -25.81
C ASN A 154 -5.65 -11.71 -24.98
N LEU A 155 -5.62 -11.19 -23.76
CA LEU A 155 -4.49 -11.35 -22.83
C LEU A 155 -4.55 -12.67 -22.03
N TYR A 156 -5.70 -13.36 -21.98
CA TYR A 156 -5.88 -14.54 -21.13
C TYR A 156 -4.93 -15.70 -21.46
N PRO A 157 -4.66 -16.03 -22.74
CA PRO A 157 -3.66 -17.05 -23.08
C PRO A 157 -2.27 -16.70 -22.53
N SER A 158 -1.83 -15.45 -22.66
CA SER A 158 -0.53 -15.00 -22.17
C SER A 158 -0.46 -14.95 -20.65
N ILE A 159 -1.54 -14.56 -19.97
CA ILE A 159 -1.63 -14.62 -18.50
C ILE A 159 -1.41 -16.06 -18.01
N LYS A 160 -2.07 -17.04 -18.65
CA LYS A 160 -1.88 -18.46 -18.30
C LYS A 160 -0.44 -18.91 -18.54
N GLY A 161 0.17 -18.53 -19.67
CA GLY A 161 1.57 -18.82 -19.95
C GLY A 161 2.52 -18.27 -18.87
N VAL A 162 2.32 -17.02 -18.43
CA VAL A 162 3.10 -16.43 -17.33
C VAL A 162 2.97 -17.25 -16.04
N ILE A 163 1.76 -17.74 -15.74
CA ILE A 163 1.53 -18.58 -14.56
C ILE A 163 2.24 -19.93 -14.69
N GLU A 164 2.08 -20.62 -15.83
CA GLU A 164 2.69 -21.93 -16.09
C GLU A 164 4.23 -21.87 -16.05
N GLU A 165 4.83 -20.77 -16.50
CA GLU A 165 6.28 -20.56 -16.48
C GLU A 165 6.83 -20.23 -15.08
N ASN A 166 6.02 -19.65 -14.19
CA ASN A 166 6.49 -19.06 -12.93
C ASN A 166 5.85 -19.69 -11.67
N TRP A 167 5.07 -20.75 -11.83
CA TRP A 167 4.51 -21.55 -10.75
C TRP A 167 4.73 -23.02 -11.03
N SER A 168 5.75 -23.62 -10.40
CA SER A 168 6.19 -24.98 -10.73
C SER A 168 5.12 -26.08 -10.54
N PRO A 169 4.17 -25.99 -9.58
CA PRO A 169 3.06 -26.93 -9.51
C PRO A 169 2.03 -26.80 -10.64
N GLY A 170 1.98 -25.65 -11.33
CA GLY A 170 1.10 -25.41 -12.47
C GLY A 170 -0.35 -25.04 -12.14
N ILE A 171 -1.15 -24.93 -13.19
CA ILE A 171 -2.57 -24.57 -13.13
C ILE A 171 -3.41 -25.84 -12.94
N GLN A 172 -4.31 -25.82 -11.95
CA GLN A 172 -5.27 -26.89 -11.71
C GLN A 172 -6.53 -26.72 -12.55
N PHE A 173 -7.14 -25.54 -12.50
CA PHE A 173 -8.36 -25.23 -13.26
C PHE A 173 -8.35 -23.80 -13.74
N VAL A 174 -9.02 -23.58 -14.88
CA VAL A 174 -9.32 -22.24 -15.39
C VAL A 174 -10.81 -22.13 -15.61
N TYR A 175 -11.39 -21.04 -15.16
CA TYR A 175 -12.79 -20.72 -15.31
C TYR A 175 -12.95 -19.27 -15.79
N THR A 176 -13.91 -19.05 -16.68
CA THR A 176 -14.31 -17.72 -17.13
C THR A 176 -15.79 -17.56 -16.82
N GLU A 177 -16.13 -16.74 -15.82
CA GLU A 177 -17.52 -16.50 -15.42
C GLU A 177 -18.27 -15.66 -16.45
N ASP A 178 -17.60 -14.63 -16.95
CA ASP A 178 -18.09 -13.71 -17.95
C ASP A 178 -16.92 -13.19 -18.81
N GLU A 179 -17.24 -12.35 -19.78
CA GLU A 179 -16.28 -11.79 -20.74
C GLU A 179 -15.17 -10.92 -20.11
N HIS A 180 -15.27 -10.59 -18.83
CA HIS A 180 -14.39 -9.68 -18.12
C HIS A 180 -13.75 -10.32 -16.88
N MET A 181 -13.82 -11.64 -16.75
CA MET A 181 -13.33 -12.36 -15.58
C MET A 181 -12.65 -13.68 -15.97
N LEU A 182 -11.41 -13.83 -15.53
CA LEU A 182 -10.64 -15.06 -15.59
C LEU A 182 -10.27 -15.49 -14.16
N ASP A 183 -10.75 -16.64 -13.72
CA ASP A 183 -10.37 -17.28 -12.45
C ASP A 183 -9.41 -18.45 -12.76
N VAL A 184 -8.23 -18.42 -12.15
CA VAL A 184 -7.19 -19.43 -12.31
C VAL A 184 -6.92 -20.05 -10.96
N GLN A 185 -7.25 -21.33 -10.81
CA GLN A 185 -6.91 -22.12 -9.65
C GLN A 185 -5.57 -22.82 -9.86
N LEU A 186 -4.67 -22.67 -8.92
CA LEU A 186 -3.31 -23.20 -8.93
C LEU A 186 -3.24 -24.50 -8.12
N PHE A 187 -2.35 -25.41 -8.50
CA PHE A 187 -2.02 -26.52 -7.61
C PHE A 187 -1.27 -26.01 -6.36
N GLY A 188 -1.58 -26.58 -5.19
CA GLY A 188 -0.95 -26.22 -3.91
C GLY A 188 -1.63 -25.03 -3.22
N ASP A 189 -0.92 -24.41 -2.27
CA ASP A 189 -1.45 -23.31 -1.45
C ASP A 189 -0.54 -22.06 -1.50
N PRO A 190 -0.25 -21.46 -2.66
CA PRO A 190 0.72 -20.36 -2.83
C PRO A 190 0.53 -19.19 -1.84
N TRP A 191 -0.71 -18.90 -1.45
CA TRP A 191 -1.05 -17.74 -0.60
C TRP A 191 -1.01 -18.05 0.91
N LYS A 192 -0.87 -19.33 1.28
CA LYS A 192 -0.72 -19.82 2.67
C LYS A 192 0.54 -20.68 2.88
N GLY A 193 1.27 -20.97 1.81
CA GLY A 193 2.34 -21.94 1.74
C GLY A 193 3.54 -21.63 2.62
N MET A 194 4.50 -22.55 2.62
CA MET A 194 5.76 -22.44 3.37
C MET A 194 6.96 -22.75 2.47
N GLY A 195 8.14 -22.29 2.88
CA GLY A 195 9.37 -22.65 2.20
C GLY A 195 9.47 -22.04 0.80
N THR A 196 9.81 -22.90 -0.18
CA THR A 196 10.04 -22.57 -1.60
C THR A 196 8.84 -21.91 -2.26
N GLU A 197 7.63 -22.45 -2.02
CA GLU A 197 6.36 -21.93 -2.58
C GLU A 197 6.18 -20.44 -2.31
N THR A 198 6.67 -19.96 -1.17
CA THR A 198 6.52 -18.55 -0.78
C THR A 198 7.39 -17.61 -1.62
N VAL A 199 8.49 -18.11 -2.18
CA VAL A 199 9.36 -17.36 -3.10
C VAL A 199 8.74 -17.36 -4.50
N GLU A 200 8.34 -18.53 -4.99
CA GLU A 200 7.67 -18.67 -6.29
C GLU A 200 6.37 -17.84 -6.35
N ALA A 201 5.53 -17.89 -5.32
CA ALA A 201 4.30 -17.11 -5.26
C ALA A 201 4.54 -15.59 -5.37
N ARG A 202 5.60 -15.08 -4.73
CA ARG A 202 5.98 -13.65 -4.82
C ARG A 202 6.60 -13.32 -6.17
N SER A 203 7.41 -14.21 -6.71
CA SER A 203 7.96 -14.10 -8.06
C SER A 203 6.84 -14.04 -9.10
N LEU A 204 5.84 -14.92 -8.98
CA LEU A 204 4.68 -14.95 -9.86
C LEU A 204 3.92 -13.63 -9.85
N ILE A 205 3.64 -13.05 -8.67
CA ILE A 205 2.98 -11.74 -8.61
C ILE A 205 3.83 -10.64 -9.27
N GLN A 206 5.16 -10.63 -9.05
CA GLN A 206 6.05 -9.70 -9.75
C GLN A 206 5.97 -9.89 -11.27
N LYS A 207 5.97 -11.13 -11.75
CA LYS A 207 5.91 -11.48 -13.17
C LYS A 207 4.58 -11.08 -13.81
N LEU A 208 3.47 -11.16 -13.06
CA LEU A 208 2.18 -10.64 -13.50
C LEU A 208 2.14 -9.12 -13.55
N VAL A 209 2.82 -8.42 -12.63
CA VAL A 209 2.98 -6.96 -12.69
C VAL A 209 3.86 -6.55 -13.89
N GLU A 210 4.94 -7.29 -14.15
CA GLU A 210 5.79 -7.11 -15.34
C GLU A 210 4.99 -7.35 -16.63
N PHE A 211 4.18 -8.40 -16.67
CA PHE A 211 3.27 -8.69 -17.78
C PHE A 211 2.26 -7.55 -18.00
N ALA A 212 1.63 -7.04 -16.94
CA ALA A 212 0.71 -5.92 -17.03
C ALA A 212 1.40 -4.68 -17.64
N ALA A 213 2.59 -4.34 -17.14
CA ALA A 213 3.37 -3.22 -17.67
C ALA A 213 3.71 -3.40 -19.17
N LYS A 214 4.05 -4.62 -19.62
CA LYS A 214 4.34 -4.93 -21.04
C LYS A 214 3.12 -4.71 -21.94
N ASN A 215 1.94 -4.78 -21.36
CA ASN A 215 0.65 -4.57 -22.01
C ASN A 215 0.04 -3.19 -21.67
N GLN A 216 0.88 -2.18 -21.39
CA GLN A 216 0.46 -0.79 -21.14
C GLN A 216 -0.48 -0.64 -19.93
N LEU A 217 -0.36 -1.53 -18.95
CA LEU A 217 -1.10 -1.47 -17.69
C LEU A 217 -0.13 -1.16 -16.54
N ALA A 218 -0.16 0.07 -16.04
CA ALA A 218 0.62 0.49 -14.89
C ALA A 218 -0.06 0.06 -13.59
N LEU A 219 0.68 -0.53 -12.64
CA LEU A 219 0.18 -0.77 -11.29
C LEU A 219 -0.14 0.59 -10.64
N CYS A 220 -1.42 0.82 -10.33
CA CYS A 220 -1.88 2.07 -9.75
C CYS A 220 -1.92 2.01 -8.23
N CYS A 221 -2.37 0.89 -7.67
CA CYS A 221 -2.42 0.67 -6.23
C CYS A 221 -2.66 -0.79 -5.86
N SER A 222 -2.37 -1.12 -4.61
CA SER A 222 -2.81 -2.31 -3.91
C SER A 222 -3.82 -1.92 -2.83
N ALA A 223 -4.89 -2.68 -2.66
CA ALA A 223 -5.86 -2.37 -1.62
C ALA A 223 -6.49 -3.61 -0.99
N ASN A 224 -6.65 -3.53 0.33
CA ASN A 224 -7.28 -4.57 1.12
C ASN A 224 -8.80 -4.39 1.15
N ILE A 225 -9.48 -4.88 0.10
CA ILE A 225 -10.94 -4.75 -0.04
C ILE A 225 -11.70 -5.66 0.94
N LYS A 226 -11.13 -6.81 1.32
CA LYS A 226 -11.83 -7.90 2.03
C LYS A 226 -11.20 -8.30 3.37
N ASN A 227 -10.25 -7.52 3.89
CA ASN A 227 -9.42 -7.89 5.04
C ASN A 227 -8.75 -9.26 4.85
N THR A 228 -8.13 -9.45 3.69
CA THR A 228 -7.41 -10.66 3.30
C THR A 228 -6.07 -10.28 2.67
N ALA A 229 -5.66 -10.91 1.56
CA ALA A 229 -4.59 -10.39 0.73
C ALA A 229 -5.07 -9.19 -0.10
N ASP A 230 -4.12 -8.38 -0.55
CA ASP A 230 -4.40 -7.20 -1.36
C ASP A 230 -4.91 -7.56 -2.76
N SER A 231 -5.77 -6.69 -3.30
CA SER A 231 -6.12 -6.64 -4.72
C SER A 231 -5.26 -5.59 -5.41
N LEU A 232 -4.63 -5.95 -6.54
CA LEU A 232 -3.77 -5.07 -7.33
C LEU A 232 -4.58 -4.45 -8.46
N PHE A 233 -4.72 -3.13 -8.47
CA PHE A 233 -5.45 -2.39 -9.50
C PHE A 233 -4.48 -1.72 -10.46
N PHE A 234 -4.79 -1.83 -11.74
CA PHE A 234 -3.98 -1.31 -12.83
C PHE A 234 -4.73 -0.22 -13.58
N LYS A 235 -3.96 0.66 -14.21
CA LYS A 235 -4.48 1.73 -15.06
C LYS A 235 -3.83 1.61 -16.44
N HIS A 236 -4.62 1.78 -17.49
CA HIS A 236 -4.08 1.92 -18.84
C HIS A 236 -3.19 3.16 -18.94
N GLU A 237 -1.94 2.96 -19.34
CA GLU A 237 -0.91 3.99 -19.47
C GLU A 237 -0.32 3.91 -20.88
N PRO A 238 -0.90 4.65 -21.86
CA PRO A 238 -0.48 4.58 -23.26
C PRO A 238 0.93 5.12 -23.48
N ARG A 239 1.52 5.80 -22.49
CA ARG A 239 2.91 6.27 -22.54
C ARG A 239 3.92 5.14 -22.32
N PHE A 240 3.49 3.97 -21.85
CA PHE A 240 4.37 2.81 -21.80
C PHE A 240 4.56 2.28 -23.23
N GLU A 241 5.81 2.21 -23.68
CA GLU A 241 6.11 1.59 -24.97
C GLU A 241 5.77 0.10 -24.90
N SER A 242 4.92 -0.36 -25.81
CA SER A 242 4.47 -1.75 -25.84
C SER A 242 5.67 -2.70 -26.03
N GLY A 243 5.79 -3.70 -25.17
CA GLY A 243 6.81 -4.75 -25.28
C GLY A 243 8.20 -4.43 -24.74
N ILE A 244 8.53 -3.16 -24.43
CA ILE A 244 9.79 -2.79 -23.77
C ILE A 244 9.48 -2.36 -22.34
N VAL A 245 9.84 -3.20 -21.38
CA VAL A 245 9.67 -2.87 -19.95
C VAL A 245 10.96 -3.10 -19.21
N SER A 246 11.34 -2.08 -18.45
CA SER A 246 12.49 -2.15 -17.57
C SER A 246 12.32 -3.29 -16.55
N PRO A 247 13.39 -4.05 -16.24
CA PRO A 247 13.39 -5.12 -15.26
C PRO A 247 12.72 -4.75 -13.93
N PHE A 248 12.17 -5.77 -13.25
CA PHE A 248 11.61 -5.65 -11.91
C PHE A 248 12.39 -6.48 -10.91
N VAL A 249 12.44 -6.01 -9.66
CA VAL A 249 13.00 -6.73 -8.52
C VAL A 249 12.07 -6.60 -7.33
N THR A 250 12.03 -7.63 -6.49
CA THR A 250 11.19 -7.66 -5.30
C THR A 250 12.03 -7.74 -4.04
N ILE A 251 11.73 -6.89 -3.06
CA ILE A 251 12.19 -7.01 -1.68
C ILE A 251 11.03 -7.48 -0.82
N SER A 252 11.18 -8.62 -0.15
CA SER A 252 10.14 -9.17 0.71
C SER A 252 10.59 -9.25 2.17
N LEU A 253 9.72 -8.77 3.05
CA LEU A 253 9.87 -8.88 4.50
C LEU A 253 9.15 -10.15 5.00
N ASN A 254 9.92 -11.08 5.58
CA ASN A 254 9.46 -12.43 5.87
C ASN A 254 9.71 -12.81 7.33
N ARG A 255 8.75 -13.53 7.91
CA ARG A 255 8.78 -13.93 9.33
C ARG A 255 9.07 -12.71 10.22
N ASP A 256 9.81 -12.90 11.30
CA ASP A 256 10.17 -11.84 12.23
C ASP A 256 11.46 -11.11 11.86
N ASN A 257 12.37 -11.73 11.09
CA ASN A 257 13.72 -11.20 10.87
C ASN A 257 14.37 -11.47 9.51
N ARG A 258 13.62 -11.89 8.48
CA ARG A 258 14.21 -12.24 7.17
C ARG A 258 13.85 -11.22 6.09
N LEU A 259 14.82 -10.81 5.29
CA LEU A 259 14.64 -9.99 4.10
C LEU A 259 15.09 -10.79 2.88
N ARG A 260 14.28 -10.83 1.83
CA ARG A 260 14.60 -11.57 0.60
C ARG A 260 14.64 -10.65 -0.60
N LEU A 261 15.65 -10.84 -1.44
CA LEU A 261 15.75 -10.28 -2.79
C LEU A 261 15.32 -11.35 -3.80
N ILE A 262 14.22 -11.11 -4.49
CA ILE A 262 13.64 -12.03 -5.47
C ILE A 262 13.76 -11.39 -6.85
N ASN A 263 14.18 -12.18 -7.85
CA ASN A 263 14.47 -11.71 -9.21
C ASN A 263 15.50 -10.56 -9.26
N ALA A 264 16.40 -10.52 -8.28
CA ALA A 264 17.45 -9.50 -8.20
C ALA A 264 18.68 -9.93 -8.97
N LYS A 265 19.30 -8.99 -9.70
CA LYS A 265 20.65 -9.19 -10.22
C LYS A 265 21.64 -9.32 -9.05
N PRO A 266 22.71 -10.15 -9.16
CA PRO A 266 23.69 -10.34 -8.08
C PRO A 266 24.33 -9.03 -7.58
N GLU A 267 24.44 -8.01 -8.43
CA GLU A 267 24.98 -6.68 -8.11
C GLU A 267 24.15 -5.90 -7.07
N LEU A 268 22.86 -6.19 -6.92
CA LEU A 268 22.01 -5.54 -5.89
C LEU A 268 22.23 -6.11 -4.49
N VAL A 269 22.76 -7.33 -4.40
CA VAL A 269 23.04 -7.98 -3.11
C VAL A 269 23.99 -7.15 -2.24
N PRO A 270 25.18 -6.72 -2.71
CA PRO A 270 26.06 -5.87 -1.90
C PRO A 270 25.46 -4.51 -1.55
N VAL A 271 24.62 -3.93 -2.42
CA VAL A 271 23.93 -2.66 -2.13
C VAL A 271 22.99 -2.82 -0.93
N VAL A 272 22.15 -3.86 -0.95
CA VAL A 272 21.19 -4.13 0.12
C VAL A 272 21.91 -4.57 1.40
N ARG A 273 22.97 -5.39 1.29
CA ARG A 273 23.81 -5.79 2.43
C ARG A 273 24.34 -4.58 3.16
N LYS A 274 24.94 -3.63 2.43
CA LYS A 274 25.51 -2.42 2.99
C LYS A 274 24.45 -1.61 3.75
N VAL A 275 23.26 -1.43 3.18
CA VAL A 275 22.17 -0.72 3.85
C VAL A 275 21.77 -1.39 5.16
N ILE A 276 21.68 -2.72 5.18
CA ILE A 276 21.34 -3.48 6.38
C ILE A 276 22.43 -3.31 7.45
N GLU A 277 23.71 -3.44 7.07
CA GLU A 277 24.83 -3.26 8.00
C GLU A 277 24.85 -1.85 8.59
N ASP A 278 24.64 -0.82 7.77
CA ASP A 278 24.65 0.58 8.19
C ASP A 278 23.43 0.93 9.07
N ALA A 279 22.22 0.50 8.68
CA ALA A 279 20.96 0.86 9.36
C ALA A 279 20.59 -0.06 10.53
N TRP A 280 21.13 -1.29 10.56
CA TRP A 280 20.82 -2.33 11.55
C TRP A 280 22.04 -2.84 12.33
N GLY A 281 23.23 -2.28 12.08
CA GLY A 281 24.49 -2.65 12.77
C GLY A 281 24.43 -2.49 14.29
N TRP A 282 23.64 -1.54 14.80
CA TRP A 282 23.38 -1.36 16.24
C TRP A 282 22.81 -2.62 16.91
N ARG A 283 22.17 -3.49 16.13
CA ARG A 283 21.66 -4.78 16.58
C ARG A 283 22.42 -5.94 15.96
N LYS A 284 23.73 -5.79 15.73
CA LYS A 284 24.62 -6.79 15.14
C LYS A 284 24.34 -7.11 13.66
N GLY A 285 23.48 -6.35 12.97
CA GLY A 285 23.27 -6.48 11.53
C GLY A 285 22.79 -7.87 11.08
N ILE A 286 23.51 -8.45 10.12
CA ILE A 286 23.19 -9.72 9.45
C ILE A 286 23.72 -10.89 10.29
N ARG A 287 22.83 -11.84 10.61
CA ARG A 287 23.18 -13.11 11.26
C ARG A 287 23.66 -14.15 10.27
N LYS A 288 22.97 -14.26 9.14
CA LYS A 288 23.25 -15.21 8.06
C LYS A 288 22.72 -14.65 6.75
N GLU A 289 23.37 -14.99 5.65
CA GLU A 289 22.88 -14.69 4.31
C GLU A 289 23.21 -15.82 3.32
N GLY A 290 22.52 -15.87 2.19
CA GLY A 290 22.80 -16.83 1.12
C GLY A 290 21.63 -17.07 0.18
N ASP A 291 21.80 -18.01 -0.74
CA ASP A 291 20.71 -18.47 -1.61
C ASP A 291 19.60 -19.13 -0.78
N TYR A 292 18.37 -18.80 -1.14
CA TYR A 292 17.16 -19.41 -0.65
C TYR A 292 16.17 -19.54 -1.81
N CYS A 293 16.15 -20.71 -2.45
CA CYS A 293 15.16 -21.06 -3.47
C CYS A 293 15.17 -20.08 -4.66
N GLY A 294 16.36 -19.72 -5.16
CA GLY A 294 16.51 -18.76 -6.26
C GLY A 294 16.31 -17.30 -5.86
N SER A 295 16.13 -17.02 -4.56
CA SER A 295 16.20 -15.67 -3.97
C SER A 295 17.45 -15.53 -3.11
N PHE A 296 17.91 -14.31 -2.87
CA PHE A 296 18.97 -14.06 -1.88
C PHE A 296 18.34 -13.64 -0.55
N GLU A 297 18.56 -14.40 0.51
CA GLU A 297 17.99 -14.15 1.83
C GLU A 297 19.03 -13.57 2.78
N PHE A 298 18.65 -12.51 3.49
CA PHE A 298 19.33 -11.98 4.66
C PHE A 298 18.51 -12.31 5.90
N GLU A 299 19.11 -12.99 6.85
CA GLU A 299 18.56 -13.23 8.17
C GLU A 299 19.21 -12.27 9.17
N LEU A 300 18.40 -11.44 9.82
CA LEU A 300 18.87 -10.34 10.67
C LEU A 300 18.90 -10.76 12.14
N HIS A 301 19.80 -10.16 12.91
CA HIS A 301 19.71 -10.23 14.36
C HIS A 301 18.51 -9.42 14.89
N GLY A 302 17.85 -9.93 15.94
CA GLY A 302 16.59 -9.35 16.44
C GLY A 302 15.37 -9.80 15.65
N SER A 303 14.31 -9.02 15.74
CA SER A 303 13.01 -9.29 15.11
C SER A 303 12.43 -8.00 14.52
N PRO A 304 13.11 -7.36 13.53
CA PRO A 304 12.70 -6.06 12.97
C PRO A 304 11.24 -6.01 12.54
N TRP A 305 10.72 -7.10 11.98
CA TRP A 305 9.36 -7.21 11.43
C TRP A 305 8.31 -7.55 12.48
N TRP A 306 8.75 -7.85 13.70
CA TRP A 306 7.92 -8.17 14.87
C TRP A 306 8.42 -7.40 16.10
N SER A 307 8.44 -6.08 15.99
CA SER A 307 9.09 -5.22 16.98
C SER A 307 8.20 -4.09 17.49
N SER A 308 8.69 -3.39 18.51
CA SER A 308 8.09 -2.17 19.08
C SER A 308 9.18 -1.17 19.45
N ASP A 309 8.79 0.09 19.70
CA ASP A 309 9.69 1.17 20.11
C ASP A 309 10.93 1.33 19.22
N LYS A 310 12.14 1.41 19.81
CA LYS A 310 13.38 1.72 19.09
C LYS A 310 13.60 0.77 17.91
N GLU A 311 13.38 -0.53 18.10
CA GLU A 311 13.54 -1.51 17.02
C GLU A 311 12.54 -1.27 15.87
N SER A 312 11.27 -0.96 16.18
CA SER A 312 10.26 -0.64 15.16
C SER A 312 10.53 0.68 14.40
N ILE A 313 11.18 1.65 15.07
CA ILE A 313 11.61 2.92 14.47
C ILE A 313 12.77 2.65 13.52
N MET A 314 13.79 1.92 13.99
CA MET A 314 14.95 1.57 13.19
C MET A 314 14.55 0.69 12.00
N ALA A 315 13.52 -0.15 12.11
CA ALA A 315 13.08 -1.02 11.01
C ALA A 315 12.51 -0.17 9.86
N ARG A 316 11.69 0.82 10.18
CA ARG A 316 11.14 1.77 9.21
C ARG A 316 12.20 2.71 8.63
N HIS A 317 13.19 3.08 9.45
CA HIS A 317 14.38 3.80 8.98
C HIS A 317 15.18 2.95 7.97
N MET A 318 15.41 1.66 8.26
CA MET A 318 16.07 0.75 7.32
C MET A 318 15.29 0.63 6.00
N ILE A 319 13.96 0.58 6.03
CA ILE A 319 13.16 0.63 4.78
C ILE A 319 13.35 1.96 4.04
N ALA A 320 13.40 3.10 4.74
CA ALA A 320 13.70 4.38 4.10
C ALA A 320 15.08 4.36 3.41
N LYS A 321 16.11 3.81 4.07
CA LYS A 321 17.46 3.67 3.51
C LYS A 321 17.54 2.67 2.36
N LEU A 322 16.75 1.60 2.39
CA LEU A 322 16.62 0.68 1.26
C LEU A 322 16.00 1.39 0.06
N LEU A 323 14.93 2.16 0.26
CA LEU A 323 14.30 2.93 -0.82
C LEU A 323 15.27 3.96 -1.42
N GLU A 324 16.04 4.68 -0.58
CA GLU A 324 17.07 5.63 -1.04
C GLU A 324 18.16 4.92 -1.85
N ALA A 325 18.71 3.83 -1.33
CA ALA A 325 19.78 3.08 -1.99
C ALA A 325 19.32 2.48 -3.32
N MET A 326 18.13 1.90 -3.37
CA MET A 326 17.55 1.36 -4.61
C MET A 326 17.40 2.46 -5.66
N GLN A 327 16.89 3.64 -5.29
CA GLN A 327 16.77 4.78 -6.21
C GLN A 327 18.13 5.27 -6.70
N CYS A 328 19.12 5.39 -5.84
CA CYS A 328 20.49 5.75 -6.22
C CYS A 328 21.13 4.75 -7.21
N HIS A 329 20.63 3.51 -7.27
CA HIS A 329 21.08 2.47 -8.21
C HIS A 329 20.10 2.28 -9.38
N GLY A 330 19.20 3.22 -9.62
CA GLY A 330 18.28 3.17 -10.76
C GLY A 330 17.11 2.22 -10.56
N TRP A 331 16.56 2.15 -9.35
CA TRP A 331 15.36 1.36 -9.05
C TRP A 331 14.37 2.18 -8.23
N HIS A 332 13.18 2.41 -8.76
CA HIS A 332 12.11 3.08 -8.01
C HIS A 332 11.06 2.09 -7.53
N ALA A 333 10.49 2.35 -6.37
CA ALA A 333 9.38 1.55 -5.85
C ALA A 333 8.11 1.81 -6.68
N VAL A 334 7.47 0.74 -7.13
CA VAL A 334 6.19 0.77 -7.87
C VAL A 334 5.03 0.63 -6.90
N GLY A 335 5.22 -0.15 -5.84
CA GLY A 335 4.21 -0.34 -4.80
C GLY A 335 4.68 -1.30 -3.73
N ALA A 336 3.89 -1.39 -2.67
CA ALA A 336 4.01 -2.42 -1.65
C ALA A 336 2.64 -3.05 -1.36
N PHE A 337 2.63 -4.35 -1.09
CA PHE A 337 1.37 -5.08 -0.90
C PHE A 337 1.57 -6.40 -0.16
N ASP A 338 0.46 -6.89 0.39
CA ASP A 338 0.41 -8.12 1.17
C ASP A 338 -0.07 -9.28 0.29
N VAL A 339 0.89 -10.10 -0.15
CA VAL A 339 0.64 -11.32 -0.96
C VAL A 339 0.25 -12.51 -0.09
N SER A 340 0.70 -12.53 1.16
CA SER A 340 0.53 -13.67 2.05
C SER A 340 -0.66 -13.48 2.97
N ARG A 341 -1.43 -14.54 3.20
CA ARG A 341 -2.50 -14.55 4.21
C ARG A 341 -1.98 -14.79 5.64
N ARG A 342 -0.66 -14.86 5.83
CA ARG A 342 -0.02 -15.06 7.14
C ARG A 342 0.35 -13.72 7.76
N THR A 343 -0.05 -13.53 9.01
CA THR A 343 0.28 -12.33 9.82
C THR A 343 1.77 -12.14 10.09
N THR A 344 2.55 -13.22 9.98
CA THR A 344 4.01 -13.20 10.16
C THR A 344 4.77 -12.71 8.93
N ASN A 345 4.12 -12.63 7.77
CA ASN A 345 4.71 -11.98 6.60
C ASN A 345 4.24 -10.52 6.56
N LYS A 346 5.15 -9.66 6.12
CA LYS A 346 4.92 -8.23 5.97
C LYS A 346 4.89 -7.88 4.49
N SER A 347 4.79 -6.60 4.18
CA SER A 347 4.63 -6.16 2.81
C SER A 347 5.80 -6.57 1.92
N VAL A 348 5.44 -6.84 0.67
CA VAL A 348 6.35 -7.10 -0.44
C VAL A 348 6.49 -5.79 -1.21
N PHE A 349 7.72 -5.32 -1.43
CA PHE A 349 8.03 -4.11 -2.18
C PHE A 349 8.49 -4.50 -3.59
N ILE A 350 7.79 -4.02 -4.61
CA ILE A 350 8.22 -4.17 -6.00
C ILE A 350 8.91 -2.91 -6.46
N PHE A 351 10.04 -3.09 -7.11
CA PHE A 351 10.81 -2.03 -7.75
C PHE A 351 10.88 -2.29 -9.25
N GLN A 352 10.90 -1.21 -10.02
CA GLN A 352 11.13 -1.22 -11.46
C GLN A 352 12.39 -0.41 -11.74
N GLN A 353 13.22 -0.90 -12.66
CA GLN A 353 14.42 -0.21 -13.07
C GLN A 353 14.06 1.14 -13.72
N SER A 354 14.82 2.18 -13.40
CA SER A 354 14.64 3.56 -13.84
C SER A 354 15.98 4.31 -13.86
N ALA A 355 15.95 5.59 -14.24
CA ALA A 355 17.10 6.46 -14.06
C ALA A 355 17.47 6.56 -12.56
N PRO A 356 18.77 6.55 -12.21
CA PRO A 356 19.19 6.70 -10.83
C PRO A 356 18.88 8.10 -10.31
N LEU A 357 18.42 8.14 -9.06
CA LEU A 357 17.99 9.35 -8.37
C LEU A 357 18.51 9.33 -6.94
N SER A 358 19.16 10.40 -6.52
CA SER A 358 19.57 10.60 -5.13
C SER A 358 18.72 11.67 -4.47
N THR A 359 17.86 11.26 -3.56
CA THR A 359 16.97 12.15 -2.82
C THR A 359 16.64 11.56 -1.45
N PRO A 360 16.50 12.38 -0.39
CA PRO A 360 16.16 11.88 0.93
C PRO A 360 14.74 11.32 1.00
N ILE A 361 14.57 10.31 1.86
CA ILE A 361 13.29 9.69 2.18
C ILE A 361 13.02 9.78 3.68
N MET A 362 11.85 10.31 4.02
CA MET A 362 11.34 10.31 5.39
C MET A 362 10.21 9.29 5.54
N CYS A 363 9.89 8.94 6.78
CA CYS A 363 8.78 8.05 7.09
C CYS A 363 7.78 8.69 8.07
N LEU A 364 6.51 8.70 7.68
CA LEU A 364 5.38 9.00 8.53
C LEU A 364 4.80 7.66 9.00
N SER A 365 4.87 7.39 10.30
CA SER A 365 4.57 6.08 10.89
C SER A 365 3.51 6.20 11.98
N PRO A 366 2.25 5.89 11.68
CA PRO A 366 1.27 5.54 12.70
C PRO A 366 1.77 4.33 13.48
N SER A 367 1.63 4.36 14.79
CA SER A 367 2.04 3.26 15.66
C SER A 367 1.18 3.20 16.90
N SER A 368 1.05 2.01 17.49
CA SER A 368 0.22 1.82 18.68
C SER A 368 -1.20 2.37 18.47
N THR A 369 -1.93 2.65 19.55
CA THR A 369 -3.35 3.10 19.50
C THR A 369 -3.49 4.54 19.02
N ASP A 370 -2.47 5.35 19.28
CA ASP A 370 -2.58 6.81 19.38
C ASP A 370 -1.32 7.57 18.96
N LYS A 371 -0.28 6.90 18.46
CA LYS A 371 1.00 7.55 18.15
C LYS A 371 1.14 7.81 16.65
N LEU A 372 1.72 8.96 16.33
CA LEU A 372 2.21 9.29 14.99
C LEU A 372 3.68 9.67 15.10
N ARG A 373 4.54 8.98 14.36
CA ARG A 373 5.99 9.23 14.34
C ARG A 373 6.41 9.84 13.01
N LEU A 374 7.32 10.80 13.08
CA LEU A 374 8.04 11.34 11.93
C LEU A 374 9.51 10.93 12.06
N ILE A 375 9.94 10.00 11.20
CA ILE A 375 11.28 9.42 11.19
C ILE A 375 12.05 10.01 10.02
N ASN A 376 13.27 10.52 10.26
CA ASN A 376 14.08 11.27 9.30
C ASN A 376 13.37 12.49 8.69
N ALA A 377 12.38 13.06 9.38
CA ALA A 377 11.71 14.26 8.88
C ALA A 377 12.55 15.51 9.20
N PRO A 378 12.72 16.44 8.23
CA PRO A 378 13.31 17.75 8.48
C PRO A 378 12.49 18.57 9.50
N ALA A 379 13.15 19.53 10.16
CA ALA A 379 12.53 20.33 11.22
C ALA A 379 11.32 21.15 10.73
N ASP A 380 11.36 21.68 9.52
CA ASP A 380 10.26 22.44 8.92
C ASP A 380 9.06 21.54 8.57
N VAL A 381 9.31 20.29 8.16
CA VAL A 381 8.27 19.28 7.95
C VAL A 381 7.63 18.86 9.27
N ILE A 382 8.44 18.67 10.31
CA ILE A 382 7.97 18.39 11.67
C ILE A 382 7.03 19.51 12.15
N GLN A 383 7.42 20.77 11.96
CA GLN A 383 6.62 21.92 12.37
C GLN A 383 5.29 21.96 11.62
N VAL A 384 5.30 21.78 10.30
CA VAL A 384 4.06 21.74 9.50
C VAL A 384 3.11 20.63 9.96
N CYS A 385 3.63 19.43 10.21
CA CYS A 385 2.82 18.34 10.73
C CYS A 385 2.24 18.68 12.11
N ARG A 386 3.02 19.28 13.02
CA ARG A 386 2.56 19.73 14.34
C ARG A 386 1.41 20.73 14.23
N ASP A 387 1.55 21.73 13.35
CA ASP A 387 0.54 22.78 13.17
C ASP A 387 -0.77 22.19 12.65
N ILE A 388 -0.68 21.25 11.69
CA ILE A 388 -1.85 20.55 11.14
C ILE A 388 -2.51 19.66 12.18
N ILE A 389 -1.74 18.88 12.94
CA ILE A 389 -2.28 18.03 14.01
C ILE A 389 -3.00 18.92 15.03
N THR A 390 -2.37 19.99 15.49
CA THR A 390 -2.96 20.93 16.47
C THR A 390 -4.28 21.53 15.96
N LYS A 391 -4.35 21.86 14.66
CA LYS A 391 -5.52 22.50 14.05
C LYS A 391 -6.64 21.52 13.66
N ARG A 392 -6.29 20.29 13.26
CA ARG A 392 -7.21 19.35 12.59
C ARG A 392 -7.53 18.11 13.41
N TRP A 393 -6.77 17.81 14.46
CA TRP A 393 -7.09 16.74 15.38
C TRP A 393 -7.90 17.29 16.57
N PRO A 394 -9.23 17.05 16.64
CA PRO A 394 -10.10 17.74 17.59
C PRO A 394 -9.80 17.44 19.06
N LYS A 395 -9.16 16.31 19.33
CA LYS A 395 -8.79 15.91 20.70
C LYS A 395 -7.41 16.42 21.14
N GLY A 396 -6.64 17.03 20.24
CA GLY A 396 -5.32 17.59 20.53
C GLY A 396 -4.20 16.58 20.79
N ILE A 397 -2.98 17.09 20.92
CA ILE A 397 -1.76 16.33 21.21
C ILE A 397 -1.66 16.15 22.73
N GLN A 398 -1.55 14.90 23.18
CA GLN A 398 -1.30 14.58 24.58
C GLN A 398 0.17 14.85 24.95
N LYS A 399 1.09 14.44 24.07
CA LYS A 399 2.53 14.52 24.32
C LYS A 399 3.33 14.53 23.04
N GLU A 400 4.41 15.30 23.04
CA GLU A 400 5.47 15.21 22.05
C GLU A 400 6.74 14.65 22.71
N LYS A 401 7.45 13.78 22.00
CA LYS A 401 8.70 13.20 22.52
C LYS A 401 9.65 12.84 21.40
N GLU A 402 10.87 13.34 21.47
CA GLU A 402 12.00 12.79 20.69
C GLU A 402 12.33 11.39 21.19
N LYS A 403 12.29 10.41 20.28
CA LYS A 403 12.52 9.01 20.62
C LYS A 403 14.01 8.72 20.55
N LEU A 404 14.48 7.93 21.50
CA LEU A 404 15.84 7.39 21.48
C LEU A 404 16.02 6.46 20.28
N THR A 405 17.01 6.78 19.46
CA THR A 405 17.38 6.11 18.21
C THR A 405 18.90 5.93 18.15
N GLU A 406 19.43 5.47 17.01
CA GLU A 406 20.87 5.49 16.76
C GLU A 406 21.35 6.89 16.32
N PRO A 407 22.64 7.21 16.49
CA PRO A 407 23.20 8.47 16.00
C PRO A 407 22.87 8.73 14.52
N GLY A 408 22.45 9.96 14.21
CA GLY A 408 22.06 10.36 12.85
C GLY A 408 20.63 10.00 12.45
N VAL A 409 19.85 9.34 13.31
CA VAL A 409 18.44 9.01 13.04
C VAL A 409 17.53 9.89 13.89
N SER A 410 16.76 10.79 13.27
CA SER A 410 15.76 11.60 13.97
C SER A 410 14.41 10.88 14.03
N CYS A 411 13.73 10.97 15.18
CA CYS A 411 12.36 10.48 15.32
C CYS A 411 11.59 11.31 16.36
N LEU A 412 10.65 12.13 15.89
CA LEU A 412 9.69 12.80 16.75
C LEU A 412 8.39 11.99 16.80
N GLN A 413 7.88 11.74 18.00
CA GLN A 413 6.59 11.09 18.22
C GLN A 413 5.58 12.06 18.81
N PHE A 414 4.42 12.18 18.15
CA PHE A 414 3.20 12.73 18.70
C PHE A 414 2.37 11.59 19.31
N THR A 415 1.96 11.74 20.56
CA THR A 415 0.91 10.93 21.20
C THR A 415 -0.36 11.77 21.19
N LEU A 416 -1.39 11.26 20.52
CA LEU A 416 -2.67 11.96 20.30
C LEU A 416 -3.67 11.54 21.36
N ASN A 417 -4.51 12.47 21.85
CA ASN A 417 -5.64 12.05 22.69
C ASN A 417 -6.65 11.28 21.84
N GLY A 418 -7.07 10.09 22.27
CA GLY A 418 -8.03 9.24 21.55
C GLY A 418 -7.40 8.00 20.92
N THR A 419 -8.09 7.38 19.97
CA THR A 419 -7.68 6.13 19.32
C THR A 419 -7.79 6.19 17.79
N PRO A 420 -7.03 7.10 17.13
CA PRO A 420 -7.07 7.34 15.67
C PRO A 420 -6.96 6.08 14.80
N TRP A 421 -6.21 5.07 15.26
CA TRP A 421 -5.83 3.92 14.45
C TRP A 421 -6.68 2.67 14.71
N ASP A 422 -7.56 2.68 15.72
CA ASP A 422 -8.34 1.47 16.08
C ASP A 422 -9.44 1.18 15.04
N GLY A 423 -10.07 2.22 14.50
CA GLY A 423 -11.10 2.12 13.46
C GLY A 423 -12.53 1.92 13.97
N GLU A 424 -12.76 1.89 15.29
CA GLU A 424 -14.08 1.62 15.84
C GLU A 424 -14.94 2.88 15.96
N ASN A 425 -14.38 3.96 16.52
CA ASN A 425 -15.09 5.22 16.74
C ASN A 425 -14.82 6.27 15.64
N ASP A 426 -15.28 7.51 15.81
CA ASP A 426 -15.17 8.58 14.82
C ASP A 426 -13.75 9.12 14.60
N ASP A 427 -12.81 8.80 15.50
CA ASP A 427 -11.39 9.16 15.39
C ASP A 427 -10.77 8.74 14.06
N LYS A 428 -11.26 7.62 13.50
CA LYS A 428 -10.85 7.12 12.19
C LYS A 428 -11.13 8.11 11.07
N TYR A 429 -12.17 8.94 11.19
CA TYR A 429 -12.52 9.94 10.20
C TYR A 429 -11.71 11.22 10.40
N TYR A 430 -11.59 11.69 11.66
CA TYR A 430 -10.76 12.86 11.98
C TYR A 430 -9.31 12.66 11.54
N VAL A 431 -8.74 11.47 11.75
CA VAL A 431 -7.35 11.22 11.39
C VAL A 431 -7.12 11.18 9.88
N ARG A 432 -8.08 10.65 9.11
CA ARG A 432 -8.00 10.63 7.64
C ARG A 432 -8.18 12.01 7.04
N SER A 433 -9.06 12.83 7.62
CA SER A 433 -9.15 14.25 7.29
C SER A 433 -7.84 14.98 7.56
N MET A 434 -7.29 14.83 8.76
CA MET A 434 -5.98 15.40 9.14
C MET A 434 -4.88 14.97 8.17
N LEU A 435 -4.84 13.69 7.78
CA LEU A 435 -3.86 13.17 6.81
C LEU A 435 -4.03 13.76 5.40
N CYS A 436 -5.25 14.10 4.96
CA CYS A 436 -5.45 14.86 3.71
C CYS A 436 -4.75 16.23 3.77
N PHE A 437 -4.86 16.94 4.89
CA PHE A 437 -4.16 18.22 5.09
C PHE A 437 -2.64 18.04 5.17
N ILE A 438 -2.16 16.98 5.84
CA ILE A 438 -0.72 16.66 5.86
C ILE A 438 -0.23 16.41 4.43
N LEU A 439 -0.91 15.57 3.63
CA LEU A 439 -0.52 15.30 2.25
C LEU A 439 -0.48 16.58 1.40
N GLN A 440 -1.47 17.48 1.56
CA GLN A 440 -1.47 18.78 0.88
C GLN A 440 -0.23 19.61 1.23
N ALA A 441 0.02 19.81 2.52
CA ALA A 441 1.12 20.66 2.97
C ALA A 441 2.50 20.07 2.63
N LEU A 442 2.63 18.74 2.69
CA LEU A 442 3.85 18.04 2.28
C LEU A 442 4.06 18.18 0.77
N THR A 443 3.01 18.07 -0.05
CA THR A 443 3.11 18.30 -1.51
C THR A 443 3.59 19.71 -1.82
N GLN A 444 3.09 20.74 -1.10
CA GLN A 444 3.55 22.13 -1.25
C GLN A 444 5.02 22.34 -0.82
N LYS A 445 5.54 21.44 0.02
CA LYS A 445 6.96 21.38 0.40
C LYS A 445 7.76 20.41 -0.47
N ASN A 446 7.22 20.01 -1.62
CA ASN A 446 7.82 19.06 -2.55
C ASN A 446 8.05 17.66 -1.97
N TRP A 447 7.32 17.24 -0.95
CA TRP A 447 7.35 15.86 -0.46
C TRP A 447 6.23 15.05 -1.10
N LYS A 448 6.59 13.97 -1.78
CA LYS A 448 5.66 13.05 -2.44
C LYS A 448 5.64 11.71 -1.73
N VAL A 449 4.46 11.23 -1.36
CA VAL A 449 4.30 9.84 -0.91
C VAL A 449 4.60 8.90 -2.06
N ILE A 450 5.49 7.92 -1.83
CA ILE A 450 5.93 6.97 -2.85
C ILE A 450 5.43 5.56 -2.57
N VAL A 451 5.29 5.17 -1.31
CA VAL A 451 4.81 3.84 -0.94
C VAL A 451 4.21 3.84 0.47
N SER A 452 3.25 2.96 0.67
CA SER A 452 2.63 2.63 1.95
C SER A 452 2.75 1.14 2.17
N GLY A 453 3.09 0.69 3.38
CA GLY A 453 3.23 -0.74 3.67
C GLY A 453 3.26 -1.09 5.15
N ASP A 454 2.94 -2.36 5.44
CA ASP A 454 3.17 -3.01 6.73
C ASP A 454 4.63 -3.48 6.80
N VAL A 455 5.32 -3.10 7.87
CA VAL A 455 6.75 -3.41 8.09
C VAL A 455 6.98 -4.10 9.41
N SER A 456 6.36 -3.63 10.48
CA SER A 456 6.53 -4.23 11.80
C SER A 456 5.27 -4.04 12.63
N ALA A 457 4.77 -5.13 13.21
CA ALA A 457 3.72 -5.05 14.21
C ALA A 457 3.80 -6.25 15.15
N LYS A 458 3.68 -5.99 16.46
CA LYS A 458 3.21 -7.03 17.40
C LYS A 458 1.70 -7.16 17.27
N TYR A 459 1.14 -8.29 17.67
CA TYR A 459 -0.31 -8.52 17.65
C TYR A 459 -0.88 -8.51 19.06
N LYS A 460 -2.11 -8.02 19.18
CA LYS A 460 -2.95 -8.15 20.36
C LYS A 460 -4.13 -9.06 20.03
N GLU A 461 -4.68 -9.71 21.04
CA GLU A 461 -5.95 -10.42 20.99
C GLU A 461 -7.01 -9.51 21.62
N ASP A 462 -8.22 -9.47 21.06
CA ASP A 462 -9.39 -8.91 21.73
C ASP A 462 -10.18 -9.98 22.47
N ASP A 463 -11.30 -9.59 23.07
CA ASP A 463 -12.15 -10.46 23.90
C ASP A 463 -12.77 -11.63 23.11
N ASP A 464 -12.76 -11.56 21.77
CA ASP A 464 -13.22 -12.61 20.85
C ASP A 464 -12.06 -13.47 20.30
N ASP A 465 -10.88 -13.41 20.94
CA ASP A 465 -9.62 -14.06 20.51
C ASP A 465 -9.15 -13.66 19.09
N VAL A 466 -9.63 -12.51 18.57
CA VAL A 466 -9.25 -12.03 17.25
C VAL A 466 -7.94 -11.27 17.34
N LYS A 467 -6.93 -11.76 16.61
CA LYS A 467 -5.61 -11.12 16.52
C LYS A 467 -5.63 -9.90 15.60
N PHE A 468 -5.22 -8.74 16.10
CA PHE A 468 -5.04 -7.53 15.33
C PHE A 468 -3.65 -6.91 15.53
N PRO A 469 -3.08 -6.27 14.50
CA PRO A 469 -1.76 -5.67 14.60
C PRO A 469 -1.78 -4.40 15.46
N THR A 470 -0.70 -4.17 16.19
CA THR A 470 -0.51 -2.96 17.00
C THR A 470 -0.07 -1.76 16.19
N ASP A 471 0.52 -1.96 15.03
CA ASP A 471 0.83 -0.88 14.10
C ASP A 471 -0.02 -1.04 12.85
N VAL A 472 -0.28 0.06 12.17
CA VAL A 472 -0.92 0.09 10.86
C VAL A 472 0.13 0.52 9.82
N HIS A 473 -0.25 0.66 8.55
CA HIS A 473 0.70 0.97 7.49
C HIS A 473 1.46 2.27 7.78
N SER A 474 2.73 2.29 7.39
CA SER A 474 3.56 3.49 7.39
C SER A 474 3.75 4.00 5.97
N TRP A 475 3.99 5.30 5.84
CA TRP A 475 4.19 5.97 4.55
C TRP A 475 5.64 6.40 4.44
N TRP A 476 6.23 6.16 3.28
CA TRP A 476 7.53 6.72 2.90
C TRP A 476 7.30 7.83 1.89
N LEU A 477 7.93 8.97 2.16
CA LEU A 477 7.82 10.17 1.36
C LEU A 477 9.19 10.58 0.88
N MET A 478 9.26 10.91 -0.40
CA MET A 478 10.47 11.29 -1.12
C MET A 478 10.44 12.79 -1.38
N GLN A 479 11.58 13.45 -1.20
CA GLN A 479 11.69 14.86 -1.57
C GLN A 479 11.86 15.00 -3.08
N LEU A 480 11.03 15.83 -3.71
CA LEU A 480 11.10 16.19 -5.11
C LEU A 480 11.91 17.49 -5.20
N ASP A 481 13.22 17.39 -5.16
CA ASP A 481 14.06 18.56 -5.39
C ASP A 481 14.04 18.92 -6.89
N PRO A 482 13.69 20.15 -7.30
CA PRO A 482 13.91 20.62 -8.67
C PRO A 482 15.38 20.54 -9.11
N SER A 483 16.34 20.58 -8.16
CA SER A 483 17.77 20.37 -8.41
C SER A 483 18.24 18.91 -8.22
N ALA A 484 17.31 17.95 -8.09
CA ALA A 484 17.66 16.55 -8.00
C ALA A 484 18.62 16.17 -9.14
N THR A 485 19.82 15.74 -8.77
CA THR A 485 20.86 15.42 -9.74
C THR A 485 20.49 14.11 -10.41
N LEU A 486 19.91 14.16 -11.60
CA LEU A 486 19.82 12.99 -12.47
C LEU A 486 21.25 12.50 -12.70
N LEU A 487 21.57 11.30 -12.21
CA LEU A 487 22.93 10.76 -12.29
C LEU A 487 23.27 10.22 -13.69
N GLY A 488 22.51 10.63 -14.72
CA GLY A 488 22.65 10.19 -16.10
C GLY A 488 21.64 9.11 -16.51
N ALA A 489 21.91 8.45 -17.63
CA ALA A 489 21.15 7.28 -18.06
C ALA A 489 21.28 6.15 -17.02
N PRO A 490 20.28 5.24 -16.91
CA PRO A 490 20.48 4.00 -16.15
C PRO A 490 21.80 3.36 -16.59
N PRO A 491 22.66 2.90 -15.66
CA PRO A 491 23.95 2.37 -16.04
C PRO A 491 23.76 1.26 -17.07
N SER A 492 24.41 1.40 -18.23
CA SER A 492 24.59 0.29 -19.17
C SER A 492 25.57 -0.66 -18.51
N TYR A 493 25.04 -1.60 -17.73
CA TYR A 493 25.85 -2.52 -16.93
C TYR A 493 26.75 -3.44 -17.75
N ASP A 494 26.59 -3.48 -19.08
CA ASP A 494 27.50 -4.16 -20.01
C ASP A 494 28.86 -3.44 -20.21
N SER A 495 29.05 -2.23 -19.64
CA SER A 495 30.24 -1.40 -19.88
C SER A 495 31.17 -1.18 -18.67
N ILE A 496 30.84 -1.72 -17.48
CA ILE A 496 31.69 -1.61 -16.27
C ILE A 496 32.55 -2.88 -16.08
N MET A 497 33.00 -3.47 -17.18
CA MET A 497 34.03 -4.51 -17.21
C MET A 497 35.19 -4.03 -18.08
N GLY A 498 35.76 -2.90 -17.68
CA GLY A 498 37.11 -2.49 -18.08
C GLY A 498 38.12 -3.20 -17.19
N LYS A 499 38.73 -4.26 -17.75
CA LYS A 499 39.96 -4.93 -17.34
C LYS A 499 40.69 -4.34 -16.11
N ASN A 500 40.80 -5.14 -15.06
CA ASN A 500 42.09 -5.64 -14.55
C ASN A 500 41.89 -6.87 -13.68
#